data_AF-A0A946TNX9-F1
#
_entry.id   AF-A0A946TNX9-F1
#
_cell.length_a   1.000
_cell.length_b   1.000
_cell.length_c   1.000
_cell.angle_alpha   90.00
_cell.angle_beta   90.00
_cell.angle_gamma   90.00
#
_symmetry.space_group_name_H-M   'P 1'
#
loop_
_entity.id
_entity.type
_entity.pdbx_description
1 polymer ?
#
loop_
_entity_poly.entity_id
_entity_poly.type
_entity_poly.pdbx_seq_one_letter_code
_entity_poly.pdbx_strand_id
1 'polypeptide(L)'
;MILGLLSSFGVVLGLGSLFPARGIGFRLFMGSVLLPLSLLIGNMYLGLPLFWLSLLIAGCAVFGLIKLKLKSPTLSRDGWAIMLLHPGLLLPSLIFILGLSTDPSTYLLWSFDEFASWGSWAKQIFIADTFWREDMETLRYYPKGWPLAIAFAHFPTASFDEFRGIALLAIFHIALLALIFDLIRKMLEKESGCSRKISFLMAWSLILLLLAAEVSWKLLPPSLLIERPVMYWSLGLFSIGLMAWYEENSQAVLFVGMGLILASALTLKTPTSSLAIPALLIGFLYWKSHSTREISLPRLALYLLLPFVIVAGLWLAQSSDQNVRVGFKIYFDDVIRERFFDVTSLLTAAFSDYLGAYKSPLTGLGIVGLITALWSARQRNVVIALLIFVTMSWLGLWPLYMFSILGNEHEALPSFQRYARLPIRLIHFFGLVLLAVNLFVYLKLNFSWFQVILREKNLIRLCFIAIFLLGSFQLWTINQSYLDMSLRTHGSTTTDLNRAERIKVFQVHSKRLNSLIEELKLSTPSTLFISQGGDGFVQSMARYYSIGNLKNSNFRSFKIKSGWSWGPARKNMWMRNSNKEKFRQMITSSDIIWPYKLDDWTTSVLENFAADEQCRQYLSNYFFIKINEQFKCFPKKI
;
A
#
# COMPACT_ATOMS: atom_id res chain seq x y z
N MET A 1 -15.36 -9.09 -0.07
CA MET A 1 -15.02 -7.91 -0.90
C MET A 1 -16.13 -6.83 -1.01
N ILE A 2 -17.30 -7.15 -1.59
CA ILE A 2 -18.35 -6.17 -1.96
C ILE A 2 -18.71 -5.20 -0.84
N LEU A 3 -19.00 -5.72 0.35
CA LEU A 3 -19.36 -4.91 1.51
C LEU A 3 -18.25 -3.91 1.89
N GLY A 4 -16.97 -4.32 1.77
CA GLY A 4 -15.83 -3.45 2.00
C GLY A 4 -15.73 -2.34 0.96
N LEU A 5 -16.04 -2.63 -0.31
CA LEU A 5 -16.07 -1.62 -1.38
C LEU A 5 -17.16 -0.58 -1.13
N LEU A 6 -18.40 -1.02 -0.83
CA LEU A 6 -19.51 -0.11 -0.55
C LEU A 6 -19.27 0.76 0.69
N SER A 7 -18.85 0.14 1.80
CA SER A 7 -18.64 0.87 3.06
C SER A 7 -17.46 1.85 2.95
N SER A 8 -16.32 1.40 2.40
CA SER A 8 -15.14 2.25 2.24
C SER A 8 -15.38 3.39 1.25
N PHE A 9 -16.05 3.11 0.12
CA PHE A 9 -16.37 4.14 -0.87
C PHE A 9 -17.30 5.22 -0.29
N GLY A 10 -18.40 4.82 0.36
CA GLY A 10 -19.33 5.75 0.98
C GLY A 10 -18.67 6.62 2.05
N VAL A 11 -17.80 6.01 2.88
CA VAL A 11 -17.05 6.72 3.93
C VAL A 11 -16.07 7.72 3.33
N VAL A 12 -15.27 7.30 2.35
CA VAL A 12 -14.29 8.17 1.68
C VAL A 12 -14.99 9.34 0.99
N LEU A 13 -16.05 9.09 0.21
CA LEU A 13 -16.79 10.17 -0.46
C LEU A 13 -17.43 11.13 0.54
N GLY A 14 -18.00 10.60 1.63
CA GLY A 14 -18.64 11.38 2.68
C GLY A 14 -17.66 12.26 3.44
N LEU A 15 -16.56 11.70 3.96
CA LEU A 15 -15.50 12.47 4.65
C LEU A 15 -14.93 13.55 3.74
N GLY A 16 -14.67 13.21 2.49
CA GLY A 16 -14.19 14.15 1.47
C GLY A 16 -15.14 15.32 1.22
N SER A 17 -16.45 15.06 1.27
CA SER A 17 -17.49 16.06 1.04
C SER A 17 -17.65 17.08 2.18
N LEU A 18 -16.95 16.88 3.30
CA LEU A 18 -16.84 17.89 4.34
C LEU A 18 -16.01 19.09 3.89
N PHE A 19 -15.05 18.90 2.97
CA PHE A 19 -14.23 19.99 2.43
C PHE A 19 -15.05 20.97 1.56
N PRO A 20 -14.72 22.27 1.61
CA PRO A 20 -15.41 23.28 0.82
C PRO A 20 -15.02 23.30 -0.67
N ALA A 21 -14.00 22.54 -1.09
CA ALA A 21 -13.51 22.53 -2.48
C ALA A 21 -14.49 21.94 -3.51
N ARG A 22 -14.35 22.38 -4.75
CA ARG A 22 -15.09 21.90 -5.93
C ARG A 22 -14.30 20.75 -6.59
N GLY A 23 -15.00 19.74 -7.08
CA GLY A 23 -14.41 18.56 -7.74
C GLY A 23 -14.65 17.26 -6.97
N ILE A 24 -15.07 16.21 -7.68
CA ILE A 24 -15.36 14.89 -7.08
C ILE A 24 -14.06 14.18 -6.75
N GLY A 25 -13.05 14.31 -7.61
CA GLY A 25 -11.73 13.73 -7.43
C GLY A 25 -11.02 14.25 -6.20
N PHE A 26 -10.99 15.57 -6.02
CA PHE A 26 -10.42 16.18 -4.81
C PHE A 26 -11.10 15.66 -3.54
N ARG A 27 -12.44 15.63 -3.51
CA ARG A 27 -13.20 15.15 -2.34
C ARG A 27 -12.88 13.70 -2.03
N LEU A 28 -12.99 12.80 -3.01
CA LEU A 28 -12.65 11.39 -2.83
C LEU A 28 -11.21 11.22 -2.33
N PHE A 29 -10.26 11.95 -2.90
CA PHE A 29 -8.87 11.85 -2.48
C PHE A 29 -8.65 12.33 -1.05
N MET A 30 -9.21 13.48 -0.68
CA MET A 30 -9.11 13.99 0.69
C MET A 30 -9.82 13.09 1.70
N GLY A 31 -10.94 12.46 1.35
CA GLY A 31 -11.57 11.45 2.20
C GLY A 31 -10.68 10.23 2.42
N SER A 32 -9.94 9.81 1.39
CA SER A 32 -8.96 8.72 1.49
C SER A 32 -7.79 9.07 2.40
N VAL A 33 -7.36 10.34 2.41
CA VAL A 33 -6.31 10.90 3.27
C VAL A 33 -6.77 11.02 4.73
N LEU A 34 -8.02 11.46 4.94
CA LEU A 34 -8.60 11.66 6.27
C LEU A 34 -8.86 10.35 7.00
N LEU A 35 -9.30 9.29 6.31
CA LEU A 35 -9.63 8.02 6.94
C LEU A 35 -8.50 7.45 7.83
N PRO A 36 -7.27 7.19 7.32
CA PRO A 36 -6.18 6.68 8.16
C PRO A 36 -5.76 7.67 9.25
N LEU A 37 -5.85 9.00 9.00
CA LEU A 37 -5.55 10.01 10.01
C LEU A 37 -6.54 9.97 11.18
N SER A 38 -7.84 9.94 10.89
CA SER A 38 -8.89 9.87 11.91
C SER A 38 -8.82 8.57 12.70
N LEU A 39 -8.50 7.45 12.03
CA LEU A 39 -8.30 6.17 12.70
C LEU A 39 -7.10 6.19 13.65
N LEU A 40 -5.97 6.75 13.21
CA LEU A 40 -4.80 6.88 14.06
C LEU A 40 -5.09 7.78 15.26
N ILE A 41 -5.65 8.98 15.04
CA ILE A 41 -5.97 9.92 16.11
C ILE A 41 -6.95 9.31 17.10
N GLY A 42 -8.05 8.74 16.64
CA GLY A 42 -9.06 8.17 17.53
C GLY A 42 -8.59 6.91 18.26
N ASN A 43 -8.00 5.94 17.56
CA ASN A 43 -7.74 4.62 18.15
C ASN A 43 -6.39 4.55 18.86
N MET A 44 -5.33 5.13 18.28
CA MET A 44 -3.99 5.08 18.85
C MET A 44 -3.77 6.18 19.90
N TYR A 45 -4.19 7.41 19.65
CA TYR A 45 -3.90 8.54 20.55
C TYR A 45 -5.01 8.82 21.56
N LEU A 46 -6.28 8.70 21.17
CA LEU A 46 -7.42 8.87 22.09
C LEU A 46 -7.88 7.56 22.75
N GLY A 47 -7.32 6.41 22.34
CA GLY A 47 -7.65 5.10 22.90
C GLY A 47 -9.08 4.64 22.65
N LEU A 48 -9.79 5.23 21.68
CA LEU A 48 -11.17 4.86 21.37
C LEU A 48 -11.22 3.48 20.72
N PRO A 49 -12.10 2.56 21.16
CA PRO A 49 -12.25 1.28 20.51
C PRO A 49 -12.57 1.41 19.01
N LEU A 50 -11.99 0.55 18.18
CA LEU A 50 -12.06 0.65 16.72
C LEU A 50 -13.52 0.65 16.24
N PHE A 51 -14.40 -0.12 16.87
CA PHE A 51 -15.83 -0.18 16.56
C PHE A 51 -16.50 1.19 16.69
N TRP A 52 -16.39 1.83 17.86
CA TRP A 52 -17.01 3.13 18.13
C TRP A 52 -16.43 4.24 17.25
N LEU A 53 -15.12 4.21 17.05
CA LEU A 53 -14.45 5.15 16.15
C LEU A 53 -14.92 4.98 14.69
N SER A 54 -15.06 3.74 14.23
CA SER A 54 -15.56 3.44 12.88
C SER A 54 -16.99 3.95 12.70
N LEU A 55 -17.85 3.79 13.71
CA LEU A 55 -19.22 4.30 13.69
C LEU A 55 -19.26 5.83 13.66
N LEU A 56 -18.42 6.50 14.46
CA LEU A 56 -18.28 7.96 14.44
C LEU A 56 -17.82 8.47 13.07
N ILE A 57 -16.80 7.83 12.49
CA ILE A 57 -16.30 8.16 11.14
C ILE A 57 -17.40 7.97 10.09
N ALA A 58 -18.15 6.88 10.16
CA ALA A 58 -19.29 6.62 9.27
C ALA A 58 -20.39 7.68 9.43
N GLY A 59 -20.73 8.09 10.66
CA GLY A 59 -21.68 9.17 10.93
C GLY A 59 -21.23 10.51 10.33
N CYS A 60 -19.97 10.89 10.51
CA CYS A 60 -19.37 12.08 9.87
C CYS A 60 -19.43 11.99 8.34
N ALA A 61 -19.19 10.81 7.77
CA ALA A 61 -19.29 10.60 6.33
C ALA A 61 -20.74 10.76 5.82
N VAL A 62 -21.73 10.20 6.52
CA VAL A 62 -23.16 10.38 6.19
C VAL A 62 -23.52 11.87 6.20
N PHE A 63 -23.10 12.61 7.22
CA PHE A 63 -23.30 14.07 7.27
C PHE A 63 -22.65 14.78 6.07
N GLY A 64 -21.44 14.40 5.67
CA GLY A 64 -20.79 14.92 4.48
C GLY A 64 -21.55 14.63 3.17
N LEU A 65 -22.13 13.43 3.03
CA LEU A 65 -22.98 13.07 1.89
C LEU A 65 -24.28 13.89 1.86
N ILE A 66 -24.92 14.11 3.02
CA ILE A 66 -26.10 14.98 3.14
C ILE A 66 -25.74 16.41 2.71
N LYS A 67 -24.61 16.95 3.19
CA LYS A 67 -24.10 18.27 2.80
C LYS A 67 -23.84 18.35 1.29
N LEU A 68 -23.28 17.30 0.68
CA LEU A 68 -23.08 17.22 -0.77
C LEU A 68 -24.43 17.31 -1.52
N LYS A 69 -25.44 16.54 -1.10
CA LYS A 69 -26.77 16.54 -1.72
C LYS A 69 -27.46 17.91 -1.59
N LEU A 70 -27.45 18.50 -0.40
CA LEU A 70 -28.10 19.80 -0.12
C LEU A 70 -27.44 20.98 -0.83
N LYS A 71 -26.14 20.91 -1.13
CA LYS A 71 -25.43 21.94 -1.94
C LYS A 71 -25.46 21.68 -3.44
N SER A 72 -25.97 20.53 -3.89
CA SER A 72 -26.10 20.15 -5.30
C SER A 72 -27.48 20.30 -5.97
N PRO A 73 -28.51 20.99 -5.42
CA PRO A 73 -29.87 20.96 -5.97
C PRO A 73 -30.02 21.70 -7.31
N THR A 74 -28.99 22.41 -7.79
CA THR A 74 -28.98 23.11 -9.08
C THR A 74 -28.38 22.30 -10.24
N LEU A 75 -28.03 21.03 -10.03
CA LEU A 75 -27.63 20.15 -11.13
C LEU A 75 -28.86 19.70 -11.92
N SER A 76 -28.97 20.18 -13.16
CA SER A 76 -29.94 19.68 -14.14
C SER A 76 -29.79 18.16 -14.33
N ARG A 77 -30.82 17.50 -14.91
CA ARG A 77 -30.80 16.05 -15.19
C ARG A 77 -29.54 15.61 -15.97
N ASP A 78 -29.08 16.44 -16.91
CA ASP A 78 -27.85 16.22 -17.67
C ASP A 78 -26.57 16.33 -16.82
N GLY A 79 -26.60 17.18 -15.79
CA GLY A 79 -25.51 17.33 -14.83
C GLY A 79 -25.26 16.06 -14.01
N TRP A 80 -26.32 15.35 -13.62
CA TRP A 80 -26.23 14.07 -12.92
C TRP A 80 -25.66 12.95 -13.80
N ALA A 81 -26.06 12.88 -15.07
CA ALA A 81 -25.54 11.90 -16.00
C ALA A 81 -24.02 12.05 -16.20
N ILE A 82 -23.54 13.28 -16.38
CA ILE A 82 -22.10 13.57 -16.50
C ILE A 82 -21.37 13.24 -15.18
N MET A 83 -22.02 13.45 -14.04
CA MET A 83 -21.46 13.13 -12.74
C MET A 83 -21.22 11.63 -12.56
N LEU A 84 -22.20 10.80 -12.94
CA LEU A 84 -22.10 9.33 -12.87
C LEU A 84 -21.01 8.77 -13.78
N LEU A 85 -20.72 9.45 -14.89
CA LEU A 85 -19.63 9.12 -15.80
C LEU A 85 -18.25 9.60 -15.30
N HIS A 86 -18.15 10.20 -14.11
CA HIS A 86 -16.86 10.56 -13.53
C HIS A 86 -16.10 9.28 -13.10
N PRO A 87 -14.77 9.17 -13.31
CA PRO A 87 -14.02 7.96 -12.96
C PRO A 87 -14.13 7.58 -11.48
N GLY A 88 -14.24 8.60 -10.61
CA GLY A 88 -14.47 8.41 -9.18
C GLY A 88 -15.78 7.71 -8.81
N LEU A 89 -16.80 7.70 -9.69
CA LEU A 89 -18.08 7.00 -9.47
C LEU A 89 -18.22 5.76 -10.36
N LEU A 90 -17.76 5.84 -11.62
CA LEU A 90 -17.88 4.76 -12.59
C LEU A 90 -16.95 3.58 -12.26
N LEU A 91 -15.68 3.82 -11.95
CA LEU A 91 -14.71 2.74 -11.71
C LEU A 91 -15.07 1.86 -10.50
N PRO A 92 -15.50 2.40 -9.33
CA PRO A 92 -15.96 1.57 -8.22
C PRO A 92 -17.15 0.71 -8.61
N SER A 93 -18.08 1.26 -9.40
CA SER A 93 -19.26 0.55 -9.88
C SER A 93 -18.89 -0.62 -10.80
N LEU A 94 -17.90 -0.42 -11.69
CA LEU A 94 -17.39 -1.49 -12.56
C LEU A 94 -16.71 -2.61 -11.76
N ILE A 95 -15.87 -2.26 -10.77
CA ILE A 95 -15.24 -3.27 -9.89
C ILE A 95 -16.30 -4.04 -9.10
N PHE A 96 -17.34 -3.36 -8.62
CA PHE A 96 -18.46 -3.98 -7.93
C PHE A 96 -19.23 -4.95 -8.84
N ILE A 97 -19.61 -4.54 -10.05
CA ILE A 97 -20.36 -5.38 -10.99
C ILE A 97 -19.56 -6.63 -11.37
N LEU A 98 -18.28 -6.47 -11.70
CA LEU A 98 -17.42 -7.62 -12.01
C LEU A 98 -17.21 -8.52 -10.78
N GLY A 99 -17.12 -7.92 -9.60
CA GLY A 99 -17.00 -8.64 -8.33
C GLY A 99 -18.19 -9.51 -7.96
N LEU A 100 -19.39 -9.21 -8.49
CA LEU A 100 -20.57 -10.06 -8.33
C LEU A 100 -20.48 -11.36 -9.14
N SER A 101 -19.74 -11.35 -10.25
CA SER A 101 -19.60 -12.49 -11.16
C SER A 101 -18.42 -13.41 -10.82
N THR A 102 -17.49 -12.94 -10.00
CA THR A 102 -16.37 -13.74 -9.50
C THR A 102 -16.82 -14.52 -8.26
N ASP A 103 -16.54 -15.82 -8.26
CA ASP A 103 -16.68 -16.64 -7.06
C ASP A 103 -16.03 -15.94 -5.86
N PRO A 104 -16.55 -16.12 -4.63
CA PRO A 104 -15.91 -15.68 -3.39
C PRO A 104 -14.63 -16.51 -3.11
N SER A 105 -13.79 -16.65 -4.13
CA SER A 105 -12.43 -17.11 -4.09
C SER A 105 -11.69 -16.32 -3.02
N THR A 106 -10.88 -17.00 -2.20
CA THR A 106 -10.13 -16.47 -1.05
C THR A 106 -8.92 -15.65 -1.49
N TYR A 107 -8.61 -14.57 -0.78
CA TYR A 107 -7.46 -13.72 -1.10
C TYR A 107 -6.24 -14.42 -0.53
N LEU A 108 -5.33 -14.82 -1.40
CA LEU A 108 -4.14 -15.52 -0.97
C LEU A 108 -3.05 -14.49 -0.65
N LEU A 109 -2.80 -14.19 0.62
CA LEU A 109 -1.65 -13.39 1.05
C LEU A 109 -0.36 -13.91 0.39
N TRP A 110 0.49 -13.02 -0.13
CA TRP A 110 1.57 -13.44 -1.02
C TRP A 110 2.96 -13.04 -0.54
N SER A 111 3.08 -11.84 0.02
CA SER A 111 4.37 -11.24 0.35
C SER A 111 4.69 -11.43 1.82
N PHE A 112 5.98 -11.54 2.16
CA PHE A 112 6.45 -11.62 3.55
C PHE A 112 5.84 -10.53 4.42
N ASP A 113 5.86 -9.28 3.95
CA ASP A 113 5.33 -8.13 4.69
C ASP A 113 3.82 -8.19 4.96
N GLU A 114 3.05 -8.91 4.13
CA GLU A 114 1.62 -9.07 4.38
C GLU A 114 1.36 -10.00 5.57
N PHE A 115 2.13 -11.08 5.66
CA PHE A 115 2.06 -12.02 6.80
C PHE A 115 2.73 -11.45 8.05
N ALA A 116 3.91 -10.86 7.93
CA ALA A 116 4.70 -10.41 9.08
C ALA A 116 4.20 -9.08 9.66
N SER A 117 3.59 -8.23 8.82
CA SER A 117 3.28 -6.84 9.16
C SER A 117 1.84 -6.47 8.87
N TRP A 118 1.48 -6.20 7.61
CA TRP A 118 0.27 -5.43 7.28
C TRP A 118 -1.02 -6.19 7.54
N GLY A 119 -1.12 -7.42 7.05
CA GLY A 119 -2.30 -8.28 7.24
C GLY A 119 -2.39 -8.77 8.68
N SER A 120 -1.29 -9.29 9.24
CA SER A 120 -1.25 -9.75 10.63
C SER A 120 -1.65 -8.66 11.61
N TRP A 121 -1.11 -7.45 11.45
CA TRP A 121 -1.39 -6.37 12.39
C TRP A 121 -2.81 -5.85 12.28
N ALA A 122 -3.32 -5.68 11.06
CA ALA A 122 -4.71 -5.31 10.83
C ALA A 122 -5.70 -6.32 11.45
N LYS A 123 -5.38 -7.61 11.32
CA LYS A 123 -6.17 -8.70 11.89
C LYS A 123 -6.17 -8.69 13.41
N GLN A 124 -5.01 -8.47 14.03
CA GLN A 124 -4.89 -8.33 15.48
C GLN A 124 -5.68 -7.11 15.99
N ILE A 125 -5.53 -5.93 15.36
CA ILE A 125 -6.29 -4.71 15.72
C ILE A 125 -7.80 -4.97 15.63
N PHE A 126 -8.25 -5.62 14.55
CA PHE A 126 -9.67 -5.92 14.34
C PHE A 126 -10.27 -6.80 15.44
N ILE A 127 -9.54 -7.82 15.90
CA ILE A 127 -10.03 -8.75 16.93
C ILE A 127 -10.01 -8.12 18.31
N ALA A 128 -8.94 -7.37 18.63
CA ALA A 128 -8.78 -6.75 19.93
C ALA A 128 -9.60 -5.46 20.09
N ASP A 129 -10.14 -4.92 18.99
CA ASP A 129 -10.87 -3.64 18.93
C ASP A 129 -10.06 -2.44 19.45
N THR A 130 -8.73 -2.58 19.52
CA THR A 130 -7.80 -1.56 20.03
C THR A 130 -6.53 -1.56 19.20
N PHE A 131 -5.84 -0.42 19.21
CA PHE A 131 -4.55 -0.28 18.55
C PHE A 131 -3.50 -1.19 19.19
N TRP A 132 -3.55 -1.34 20.51
CA TRP A 132 -2.51 -2.02 21.28
C TRP A 132 -3.07 -2.80 22.46
N ARG A 133 -2.51 -3.98 22.68
CA ARG A 133 -2.73 -4.88 23.81
C ARG A 133 -1.44 -5.68 24.06
N GLU A 134 -1.21 -6.17 25.27
CA GLU A 134 0.09 -6.79 25.62
C GLU A 134 0.39 -8.10 24.89
N ASP A 135 -0.64 -8.86 24.52
CA ASP A 135 -0.53 -10.16 23.86
C ASP A 135 -0.40 -10.07 22.33
N MET A 136 -0.36 -8.85 21.80
CA MET A 136 -0.18 -8.55 20.39
C MET A 136 1.30 -8.62 19.97
N GLU A 137 1.58 -9.30 18.87
CA GLU A 137 2.92 -9.29 18.26
C GLU A 137 3.04 -8.06 17.35
N THR A 138 3.87 -7.10 17.75
CA THR A 138 4.06 -5.85 17.02
C THR A 138 5.46 -5.62 16.51
N LEU A 139 5.53 -5.00 15.34
CA LEU A 139 6.67 -4.19 14.94
C LEU A 139 6.50 -2.79 15.53
N ARG A 140 6.90 -2.57 16.79
CA ARG A 140 6.68 -1.30 17.52
C ARG A 140 7.25 -0.05 16.81
N TYR A 141 8.24 -0.23 15.95
CA TYR A 141 9.05 0.85 15.38
C TYR A 141 8.53 1.48 14.07
N TYR A 142 7.36 1.08 13.58
CA TYR A 142 6.88 1.49 12.25
C TYR A 142 5.53 2.23 12.32
N PRO A 143 5.29 3.32 11.58
CA PRO A 143 4.00 4.02 11.56
C PRO A 143 2.84 3.10 11.13
N LYS A 144 1.68 3.21 11.77
CA LYS A 144 0.63 2.17 11.71
C LYS A 144 -0.70 2.61 11.11
N GLY A 145 -0.74 3.72 10.36
CA GLY A 145 -1.96 4.18 9.69
C GLY A 145 -2.54 3.16 8.70
N TRP A 146 -1.67 2.42 8.00
CA TRP A 146 -2.12 1.43 7.01
C TRP A 146 -2.81 0.19 7.61
N PRO A 147 -2.23 -0.51 8.60
CA PRO A 147 -2.94 -1.57 9.33
C PRO A 147 -4.29 -1.16 9.90
N LEU A 148 -4.39 0.05 10.46
CA LEU A 148 -5.65 0.59 10.96
C LEU A 148 -6.69 0.75 9.86
N ALA A 149 -6.29 1.29 8.71
CA ALA A 149 -7.17 1.42 7.54
C ALA A 149 -7.65 0.04 7.05
N ILE A 150 -6.77 -0.96 6.98
CA ILE A 150 -7.18 -2.34 6.64
C ILE A 150 -8.17 -2.89 7.68
N ALA A 151 -7.90 -2.73 8.98
CA ALA A 151 -8.79 -3.18 10.04
C ALA A 151 -10.19 -2.52 9.93
N PHE A 152 -10.23 -1.22 9.66
CA PHE A 152 -11.46 -0.47 9.42
C PHE A 152 -12.30 -1.04 8.28
N ALA A 153 -11.71 -1.54 7.20
CA ALA A 153 -12.46 -2.11 6.08
C ALA A 153 -13.38 -3.30 6.46
N HIS A 154 -13.19 -3.84 7.67
CA HIS A 154 -13.94 -4.96 8.23
C HIS A 154 -14.98 -4.53 9.28
N PHE A 155 -15.07 -3.23 9.62
CA PHE A 155 -15.97 -2.75 10.67
C PHE A 155 -17.43 -3.24 10.54
N PRO A 156 -18.05 -3.36 9.34
CA PRO A 156 -19.45 -3.76 9.24
C PRO A 156 -19.65 -5.28 9.39
N THR A 157 -18.61 -6.04 9.78
CA THR A 157 -18.65 -7.49 9.87
C THR A 157 -18.08 -8.02 11.18
N ALA A 158 -18.45 -9.26 11.51
CA ALA A 158 -17.93 -9.99 12.67
C ALA A 158 -16.63 -10.76 12.36
N SER A 159 -16.25 -10.90 11.09
CA SER A 159 -15.11 -11.69 10.66
C SER A 159 -14.09 -10.89 9.85
N PHE A 160 -12.81 -11.22 9.99
CA PHE A 160 -11.73 -10.68 9.16
C PHE A 160 -11.66 -11.40 7.80
N ASP A 161 -11.48 -10.66 6.70
CA ASP A 161 -11.38 -11.14 5.32
C ASP A 161 -10.51 -10.17 4.52
N GLU A 162 -9.29 -10.60 4.20
CA GLU A 162 -8.24 -9.82 3.56
C GLU A 162 -8.71 -9.08 2.29
N PHE A 163 -9.71 -9.59 1.56
CA PHE A 163 -10.27 -8.88 0.40
C PHE A 163 -10.85 -7.52 0.73
N ARG A 164 -11.39 -7.33 1.93
CA ARG A 164 -11.96 -6.02 2.31
C ARG A 164 -10.86 -4.96 2.38
N GLY A 165 -9.66 -5.34 2.81
CA GLY A 165 -8.48 -4.48 2.75
C GLY A 165 -8.09 -4.11 1.31
N ILE A 166 -8.18 -5.06 0.37
CA ILE A 166 -7.90 -4.80 -1.05
C ILE A 166 -8.95 -3.84 -1.63
N ALA A 167 -10.22 -4.03 -1.29
CA ALA A 167 -11.29 -3.13 -1.72
C ALA A 167 -11.01 -1.68 -1.32
N LEU A 168 -10.60 -1.46 -0.05
CA LEU A 168 -10.20 -0.14 0.41
C LEU A 168 -9.03 0.43 -0.40
N LEU A 169 -8.01 -0.38 -0.69
CA LEU A 169 -6.86 0.05 -1.48
C LEU A 169 -7.24 0.43 -2.92
N ALA A 170 -8.19 -0.29 -3.53
CA ALA A 170 -8.75 0.05 -4.83
C ALA A 170 -9.49 1.39 -4.78
N ILE A 171 -10.25 1.67 -3.72
CA ILE A 171 -10.89 2.98 -3.52
C ILE A 171 -9.85 4.11 -3.41
N PHE A 172 -8.75 3.90 -2.69
CA PHE A 172 -7.66 4.90 -2.62
C PHE A 172 -7.04 5.17 -3.99
N HIS A 173 -6.87 4.13 -4.82
CA HIS A 173 -6.36 4.30 -6.18
C HIS A 173 -7.36 5.06 -7.07
N ILE A 174 -8.64 4.70 -7.01
CA ILE A 174 -9.70 5.38 -7.77
C ILE A 174 -9.81 6.84 -7.36
N ALA A 175 -9.71 7.14 -6.06
CA ALA A 175 -9.73 8.50 -5.55
C ALA A 175 -8.57 9.33 -6.13
N LEU A 176 -7.37 8.74 -6.25
CA LEU A 176 -6.24 9.35 -6.93
C LEU A 176 -6.53 9.60 -8.41
N LEU A 177 -7.00 8.58 -9.15
CA LEU A 177 -7.33 8.70 -10.58
C LEU A 177 -8.41 9.77 -10.82
N ALA A 178 -9.37 9.88 -9.92
CA ALA A 178 -10.41 10.88 -9.94
C ALA A 178 -9.83 12.30 -9.74
N LEU A 179 -8.89 12.49 -8.82
CA LEU A 179 -8.16 13.76 -8.65
C LEU A 179 -7.36 14.13 -9.91
N ILE A 180 -6.64 13.17 -10.49
CA ILE A 180 -5.89 13.37 -11.73
C ILE A 180 -6.83 13.74 -12.87
N PHE A 181 -7.98 13.07 -12.99
CA PHE A 181 -8.97 13.36 -14.01
C PHE A 181 -9.42 14.83 -13.93
N ASP A 182 -9.75 15.30 -12.72
CA ASP A 182 -10.12 16.70 -12.47
C ASP A 182 -8.98 17.66 -12.88
N LEU A 183 -7.73 17.32 -12.55
CA LEU A 183 -6.54 18.08 -12.92
C LEU A 183 -6.32 18.14 -14.44
N ILE A 184 -6.29 17.00 -15.13
CA ILE A 184 -6.07 16.93 -16.60
C ILE A 184 -7.15 17.72 -17.33
N ARG A 185 -8.41 17.55 -16.93
CA ARG A 185 -9.53 18.29 -17.53
C ARG A 185 -9.30 19.80 -17.40
N LYS A 186 -8.90 20.27 -16.21
CA LYS A 186 -8.62 21.68 -15.95
C LYS A 186 -7.43 22.19 -16.76
N MET A 187 -6.36 21.42 -16.86
CA MET A 187 -5.19 21.76 -17.67
C MET A 187 -5.56 21.90 -19.15
N LEU A 188 -6.32 20.94 -19.71
CA LEU A 188 -6.78 21.01 -21.11
C LEU A 188 -7.68 22.23 -21.34
N GLU A 189 -8.61 22.53 -20.42
CA GLU A 189 -9.47 23.71 -20.51
C GLU A 189 -8.66 25.02 -20.51
N LYS A 190 -7.68 25.14 -19.62
CA LYS A 190 -6.89 26.38 -19.42
C LYS A 190 -5.75 26.58 -20.42
N GLU A 191 -5.09 25.51 -20.86
CA GLU A 191 -3.93 25.59 -21.77
C GLU A 191 -4.32 25.48 -23.24
N SER A 192 -5.34 24.67 -23.56
CA SER A 192 -5.72 24.42 -24.96
C SER A 192 -7.06 25.05 -25.36
N GLY A 193 -7.82 25.61 -24.41
CA GLY A 193 -9.14 26.17 -24.67
C GLY A 193 -10.17 25.13 -25.14
N CYS A 194 -10.01 23.86 -24.76
CA CYS A 194 -10.95 22.81 -25.16
C CYS A 194 -12.32 23.01 -24.51
N SER A 195 -13.37 22.63 -25.25
CA SER A 195 -14.72 22.54 -24.69
C SER A 195 -14.76 21.52 -23.56
N ARG A 196 -15.68 21.72 -22.60
CA ARG A 196 -15.85 20.83 -21.43
C ARG A 196 -16.06 19.37 -21.82
N LYS A 197 -16.68 19.11 -22.97
CA LYS A 197 -16.93 17.77 -23.50
C LYS A 197 -15.63 17.12 -24.00
N ILE A 198 -14.84 17.85 -24.78
CA ILE A 198 -13.54 17.35 -25.29
C ILE A 198 -12.58 17.10 -24.12
N SER A 199 -12.44 18.07 -23.21
CA SER A 199 -11.55 17.93 -22.05
C SER A 199 -11.91 16.71 -21.19
N PHE A 200 -13.21 16.44 -21.02
CA PHE A 200 -13.72 15.26 -20.32
C PHE A 200 -13.33 13.94 -21.02
N LEU A 201 -13.53 13.83 -22.33
CA LEU A 201 -13.22 12.61 -23.09
C LEU A 201 -11.70 12.37 -23.20
N MET A 202 -10.92 13.43 -23.39
CA MET A 202 -9.46 13.35 -23.42
C MET A 202 -8.89 12.95 -22.06
N ALA A 203 -9.40 13.53 -20.96
CA ALA A 203 -8.99 13.16 -19.61
C ALA A 203 -9.29 11.67 -19.34
N TRP A 204 -10.46 11.17 -19.75
CA TRP A 204 -10.79 9.75 -19.66
C TRP A 204 -9.82 8.87 -20.45
N SER A 205 -9.55 9.23 -21.70
CA SER A 205 -8.61 8.51 -22.57
C SER A 205 -7.21 8.44 -21.95
N LEU A 206 -6.73 9.55 -21.38
CA LEU A 206 -5.43 9.61 -20.72
C LEU A 206 -5.39 8.79 -19.42
N ILE A 207 -6.42 8.84 -18.57
CA ILE A 207 -6.50 8.01 -17.36
C ILE A 207 -6.45 6.52 -17.73
N LEU A 208 -7.22 6.09 -18.73
CA LEU A 208 -7.24 4.69 -19.17
C LEU A 208 -5.91 4.27 -19.81
N LEU A 209 -5.23 5.17 -20.51
CA LEU A 209 -3.90 4.92 -21.07
C LEU A 209 -2.84 4.76 -19.97
N LEU A 210 -2.86 5.62 -18.96
CA LEU A 210 -1.94 5.53 -17.80
C LEU A 210 -2.16 4.24 -17.00
N LEU A 211 -3.42 3.80 -16.88
CA LEU A 211 -3.77 2.51 -16.30
C LEU A 211 -3.27 1.35 -17.17
N ALA A 212 -3.44 1.42 -18.49
CA ALA A 212 -2.95 0.39 -19.41
C ALA A 212 -1.43 0.24 -19.38
N ALA A 213 -0.70 1.36 -19.23
CA ALA A 213 0.75 1.38 -19.03
C ALA A 213 1.19 1.03 -17.59
N GLU A 214 0.23 0.74 -16.70
CA GLU A 214 0.41 0.45 -15.27
C GLU A 214 1.27 1.48 -14.53
N VAL A 215 1.18 2.75 -14.92
CA VAL A 215 2.03 3.82 -14.37
C VAL A 215 1.70 4.05 -12.90
N SER A 216 0.41 4.08 -12.56
CA SER A 216 -0.11 4.13 -11.19
C SER A 216 -0.53 2.75 -10.64
N TRP A 217 -0.05 1.65 -11.24
CA TRP A 217 -0.44 0.25 -11.01
C TRP A 217 -1.75 -0.17 -11.68
N LYS A 218 -2.06 -1.48 -11.60
CA LYS A 218 -3.36 -2.05 -11.96
C LYS A 218 -4.46 -1.45 -11.08
N LEU A 219 -5.62 -1.18 -11.68
CA LEU A 219 -6.77 -0.58 -11.02
C LEU A 219 -7.24 -1.37 -9.78
N LEU A 220 -7.29 -2.69 -9.88
CA LEU A 220 -7.52 -3.59 -8.75
C LEU A 220 -6.16 -4.12 -8.26
N PRO A 221 -5.66 -3.66 -7.10
CA PRO A 221 -4.33 -3.99 -6.63
C PRO A 221 -4.21 -5.47 -6.22
N PRO A 222 -3.15 -6.19 -6.62
CA PRO A 222 -3.02 -7.61 -6.29
C PRO A 222 -2.48 -7.88 -4.88
N SER A 223 -2.13 -6.85 -4.09
CA SER A 223 -1.61 -7.06 -2.72
C SER A 223 -1.94 -5.98 -1.69
N LEU A 224 -1.73 -6.26 -0.40
CA LEU A 224 -1.92 -5.32 0.72
C LEU A 224 -0.63 -4.58 1.10
N LEU A 225 0.29 -4.43 0.15
CA LEU A 225 1.57 -3.76 0.38
C LEU A 225 1.44 -2.24 0.53
N ILE A 226 2.17 -1.70 1.50
CA ILE A 226 2.21 -0.27 1.87
C ILE A 226 2.76 0.65 0.76
N GLU A 227 3.51 0.11 -0.21
CA GLU A 227 4.08 0.88 -1.32
C GLU A 227 3.03 1.59 -2.15
N ARG A 228 1.86 0.96 -2.33
CA ARG A 228 0.78 1.52 -3.13
C ARG A 228 0.18 2.78 -2.50
N PRO A 229 -0.33 2.76 -1.25
CA PRO A 229 -0.85 3.98 -0.64
C PRO A 229 0.24 5.06 -0.48
N VAL A 230 1.50 4.70 -0.19
CA VAL A 230 2.61 5.68 -0.20
C VAL A 230 2.73 6.38 -1.55
N MET A 231 2.72 5.60 -2.64
CA MET A 231 2.79 6.14 -3.99
C MET A 231 1.57 7.00 -4.34
N TYR A 232 0.37 6.60 -3.91
CA TYR A 232 -0.84 7.37 -4.16
C TYR A 232 -0.81 8.72 -3.46
N TRP A 233 -0.26 8.80 -2.24
CA TRP A 233 -0.12 10.06 -1.49
C TRP A 233 0.92 10.96 -2.15
N SER A 234 2.05 10.40 -2.61
CA SER A 234 3.05 11.18 -3.37
C SER A 234 2.45 11.75 -4.66
N LEU A 235 1.77 10.93 -5.46
CA LEU A 235 1.11 11.40 -6.69
C LEU A 235 0.03 12.45 -6.40
N GLY A 236 -0.77 12.24 -5.35
CA GLY A 236 -1.79 13.20 -4.93
C GLY A 236 -1.22 14.54 -4.49
N LEU A 237 -0.11 14.53 -3.76
CA LEU A 237 0.56 15.75 -3.29
C LEU A 237 1.01 16.64 -4.46
N PHE A 238 1.70 16.05 -5.44
CA PHE A 238 2.13 16.78 -6.64
C PHE A 238 0.93 17.18 -7.51
N SER A 239 -0.13 16.35 -7.57
CA SER A 239 -1.35 16.67 -8.33
C SER A 239 -2.11 17.86 -7.73
N ILE A 240 -2.30 17.90 -6.40
CA ILE A 240 -2.89 19.05 -5.72
C ILE A 240 -1.98 20.28 -5.84
N GLY A 241 -0.66 20.08 -5.72
CA GLY A 241 0.33 21.11 -5.95
C GLY A 241 0.20 21.75 -7.33
N LEU A 242 0.02 20.94 -8.38
CA LEU A 242 -0.24 21.44 -9.74
C LEU A 242 -1.63 22.08 -9.86
N MET A 243 -2.66 21.48 -9.25
CA MET A 243 -4.01 22.02 -9.25
C MET A 243 -4.08 23.43 -8.64
N ALA A 244 -3.23 23.75 -7.66
CA ALA A 244 -3.13 25.09 -7.06
C ALA A 244 -2.72 26.19 -8.05
N TRP A 245 -2.04 25.83 -9.16
CA TRP A 245 -1.68 26.76 -10.24
C TRP A 245 -2.78 26.94 -11.29
N TYR A 246 -3.79 26.08 -11.29
CA TYR A 246 -4.86 26.05 -12.28
C TYR A 246 -6.23 26.46 -11.73
N GLU A 247 -6.42 26.34 -10.41
CA GLU A 247 -7.63 26.78 -9.72
C GLU A 247 -7.53 28.23 -9.26
N GLU A 248 -8.67 28.92 -9.30
CA GLU A 248 -8.83 30.28 -8.80
C GLU A 248 -9.64 30.21 -7.48
N ASN A 249 -9.25 30.99 -6.47
CA ASN A 249 -9.95 31.14 -5.19
C ASN A 249 -10.10 29.85 -4.34
N SER A 250 -9.23 28.84 -4.53
CA SER A 250 -9.28 27.56 -3.78
C SER A 250 -7.95 27.19 -3.12
N GLN A 251 -6.95 28.07 -3.18
CA GLN A 251 -5.56 27.72 -2.88
C GLN A 251 -5.33 27.42 -1.40
N ALA A 252 -6.01 28.14 -0.49
CA ALA A 252 -5.96 27.81 0.93
C ALA A 252 -6.39 26.36 1.20
N VAL A 253 -7.47 25.91 0.55
CA VAL A 253 -8.00 24.54 0.71
C VAL A 253 -7.05 23.51 0.11
N LEU A 254 -6.43 23.82 -1.04
CA LEU A 254 -5.46 22.94 -1.69
C LEU A 254 -4.19 22.80 -0.84
N PHE A 255 -3.67 23.88 -0.26
CA PHE A 255 -2.49 23.83 0.61
C PHE A 255 -2.77 23.13 1.95
N VAL A 256 -3.95 23.32 2.54
CA VAL A 256 -4.40 22.50 3.69
C VAL A 256 -4.48 21.03 3.28
N GLY A 257 -4.99 20.73 2.09
CA GLY A 257 -5.01 19.38 1.52
C GLY A 257 -3.62 18.77 1.42
N MET A 258 -2.63 19.53 0.94
CA MET A 258 -1.22 19.10 0.91
C MET A 258 -0.68 18.81 2.31
N GLY A 259 -0.95 19.69 3.29
CA GLY A 259 -0.52 19.47 4.68
C GLY A 259 -1.14 18.21 5.30
N LEU A 260 -2.40 17.92 5.01
CA LEU A 260 -3.06 16.68 5.44
C LEU A 260 -2.50 15.44 4.74
N ILE A 261 -2.13 15.54 3.47
CA ILE A 261 -1.44 14.44 2.77
C ILE A 261 -0.10 14.15 3.44
N LEU A 262 0.69 15.18 3.78
CA LEU A 262 1.95 15.01 4.50
C LEU A 262 1.75 14.32 5.85
N ALA A 263 0.78 14.80 6.62
CA ALA A 263 0.43 14.23 7.91
C ALA A 263 0.06 12.75 7.77
N SER A 264 -0.83 12.44 6.82
CA SER A 264 -1.31 11.08 6.56
C SER A 264 -0.20 10.17 6.02
N ALA A 265 0.64 10.67 5.12
CA ALA A 265 1.76 9.91 4.57
C ALA A 265 2.74 9.48 5.69
N LEU A 266 3.06 10.39 6.62
CA LEU A 266 3.89 10.07 7.78
C LEU A 266 3.35 8.88 8.59
N THR A 267 2.03 8.78 8.72
CA THR A 267 1.37 7.65 9.40
C THR A 267 1.47 6.33 8.64
N LEU A 268 1.68 6.38 7.31
CA LEU A 268 1.83 5.19 6.47
C LEU A 268 3.26 4.64 6.55
N LYS A 269 4.28 5.50 6.43
CA LYS A 269 5.69 5.10 6.38
C LYS A 269 6.61 6.28 6.69
N THR A 270 7.49 6.16 7.70
CA THR A 270 8.35 7.27 8.15
C THR A 270 9.15 7.96 7.03
N PRO A 271 9.79 7.26 6.07
CA PRO A 271 10.46 7.87 4.93
C PRO A 271 9.65 8.87 4.10
N THR A 272 8.31 8.83 4.13
CA THR A 272 7.50 9.80 3.38
C THR A 272 7.52 11.20 3.97
N SER A 273 8.10 11.39 5.16
CA SER A 273 8.38 12.73 5.72
C SER A 273 9.21 13.59 4.75
N SER A 274 10.03 12.97 3.90
CA SER A 274 10.76 13.63 2.82
C SER A 274 9.87 14.38 1.83
N LEU A 275 8.58 14.05 1.72
CA LEU A 275 7.59 14.79 0.91
C LEU A 275 7.33 16.21 1.44
N ALA A 276 7.68 16.52 2.69
CA ALA A 276 7.55 17.86 3.22
C ALA A 276 8.39 18.87 2.41
N ILE A 277 9.55 18.45 1.90
CA ILE A 277 10.46 19.30 1.11
C ILE A 277 9.80 19.75 -0.21
N PRO A 278 9.35 18.86 -1.12
CA PRO A 278 8.66 19.30 -2.32
C PRO A 278 7.36 20.06 -2.03
N ALA A 279 6.63 19.75 -0.95
CA ALA A 279 5.43 20.49 -0.58
C ALA A 279 5.73 21.96 -0.23
N LEU A 280 6.76 22.18 0.59
CA LEU A 280 7.24 23.52 0.95
C LEU A 280 7.76 24.27 -0.27
N LEU A 281 8.52 23.60 -1.15
CA LEU A 281 9.00 24.20 -2.40
C LEU A 281 7.84 24.63 -3.30
N ILE A 282 6.84 23.77 -3.52
CA ILE A 282 5.65 24.10 -4.33
C ILE A 282 4.93 25.33 -3.74
N GLY A 283 4.68 25.33 -2.43
CA GLY A 283 4.04 26.45 -1.76
C GLY A 283 4.86 27.74 -1.88
N PHE A 284 6.15 27.70 -1.56
CA PHE A 284 7.03 28.86 -1.63
C PHE A 284 7.12 29.43 -3.05
N LEU A 285 7.27 28.58 -4.07
CA LEU A 285 7.33 29.02 -5.47
C LEU A 285 5.99 29.60 -5.93
N TYR A 286 4.86 29.05 -5.47
CA TYR A 286 3.53 29.63 -5.71
C TYR A 286 3.44 31.04 -5.12
N TRP A 287 3.79 31.20 -3.85
CA TRP A 287 3.77 32.49 -3.15
C TRP A 287 4.68 33.53 -3.79
N LYS A 288 5.88 33.11 -4.24
CA LYS A 288 6.85 33.99 -4.90
C LYS A 288 6.37 34.48 -6.27
N SER A 289 5.63 33.65 -7.01
CA SER A 289 5.28 33.93 -8.40
C SER A 289 4.00 34.76 -8.58
N HIS A 290 3.17 34.90 -7.55
CA HIS A 290 1.92 35.66 -7.63
C HIS A 290 2.11 37.08 -7.04
N SER A 291 1.88 38.10 -7.87
CA SER A 291 2.06 39.52 -7.52
C SER A 291 1.08 39.99 -6.44
N THR A 292 -0.18 39.57 -6.53
CA THR A 292 -1.20 39.76 -5.49
C THR A 292 -1.14 38.59 -4.51
N ARG A 293 -0.44 38.79 -3.39
CA ARG A 293 -0.28 37.76 -2.35
C ARG A 293 -1.58 37.58 -1.56
N GLU A 294 -2.51 36.80 -2.10
CA GLU A 294 -3.78 36.45 -1.42
C GLU A 294 -3.54 35.72 -0.09
N ILE A 295 -2.45 34.96 -0.01
CA ILE A 295 -2.05 34.19 1.18
C ILE A 295 -0.69 34.72 1.66
N SER A 296 -0.61 35.12 2.93
CA SER A 296 0.67 35.51 3.55
C SER A 296 1.57 34.29 3.77
N LEU A 297 2.89 34.48 3.74
CA LEU A 297 3.84 33.38 3.94
C LEU A 297 3.63 32.61 5.27
N PRO A 298 3.33 33.26 6.41
CA PRO A 298 3.01 32.54 7.65
C PRO A 298 1.74 31.68 7.53
N ARG A 299 0.68 32.18 6.87
CA ARG A 299 -0.55 31.39 6.66
C ARG A 299 -0.29 30.19 5.76
N LEU A 300 0.50 30.37 4.70
CA LEU A 300 0.89 29.27 3.83
C LEU A 300 1.69 28.20 4.58
N ALA A 301 2.67 28.61 5.38
CA ALA A 301 3.43 27.70 6.23
C ALA A 301 2.52 26.95 7.20
N LEU A 302 1.54 27.63 7.80
CA LEU A 302 0.54 27.02 8.68
C LEU A 302 -0.29 25.96 7.93
N TYR A 303 -0.80 26.27 6.73
CA TYR A 303 -1.59 25.33 5.94
C TYR A 303 -0.81 24.07 5.56
N LEU A 304 0.47 24.21 5.20
CA LEU A 304 1.32 23.10 4.79
C LEU A 304 1.85 22.27 5.97
N LEU A 305 2.27 22.92 7.06
CA LEU A 305 3.02 22.27 8.12
C LEU A 305 2.18 21.93 9.34
N LEU A 306 1.13 22.69 9.69
CA LEU A 306 0.40 22.46 10.94
C LEU A 306 -0.13 21.02 11.08
N PRO A 307 -0.83 20.43 10.07
CA PRO A 307 -1.30 19.05 10.20
C PRO A 307 -0.16 18.05 10.36
N PHE A 308 0.94 18.26 9.62
CA PHE A 308 2.13 17.41 9.68
C PHE A 308 2.82 17.50 11.04
N VAL A 309 3.03 18.70 11.57
CA VAL A 309 3.69 18.95 12.86
C VAL A 309 2.88 18.36 14.01
N ILE A 310 1.54 18.48 13.99
CA ILE A 310 0.68 17.86 15.00
C ILE A 310 0.88 16.33 15.02
N VAL A 311 0.76 15.68 13.86
CA VAL A 311 0.90 14.21 13.77
C VAL A 311 2.33 13.76 14.08
N ALA A 312 3.34 14.50 13.63
CA ALA A 312 4.74 14.22 13.95
C ALA A 312 5.02 14.37 15.45
N GLY A 313 4.48 15.40 16.09
CA GLY A 313 4.61 15.63 17.54
C GLY A 313 3.96 14.51 18.34
N LEU A 314 2.74 14.09 17.96
CA LEU A 314 2.06 12.94 18.57
C LEU A 314 2.86 11.64 18.41
N TRP A 315 3.45 11.41 17.23
CA TRP A 315 4.31 10.26 16.97
C TRP A 315 5.58 10.29 17.83
N LEU A 316 6.25 11.44 17.93
CA LEU A 316 7.46 11.61 18.74
C LEU A 316 7.18 11.38 20.22
N ALA A 317 6.11 11.96 20.77
CA ALA A 317 5.72 11.81 22.16
C ALA A 317 5.47 10.34 22.56
N GLN A 318 4.91 9.53 21.66
CA GLN A 318 4.67 8.12 21.94
C GLN A 318 5.92 7.25 21.75
N SER A 319 6.84 7.67 20.86
CA SER A 319 8.10 6.96 20.63
C SER A 319 9.05 7.03 21.82
N SER A 320 9.03 8.13 22.59
CA SER A 320 9.87 8.30 23.79
C SER A 320 9.51 7.34 24.92
N ASP A 321 8.21 7.02 25.09
CA ASP A 321 7.76 6.09 26.13
C ASP A 321 8.12 4.62 25.85
N GLN A 322 8.38 4.26 24.59
CA GLN A 322 8.54 2.87 24.17
C GLN A 322 9.99 2.44 23.90
N ASN A 323 11.01 3.19 24.36
CA ASN A 323 12.42 2.93 24.03
C ASN A 323 12.63 2.75 22.50
N VAL A 324 11.91 3.53 21.70
CA VAL A 324 11.97 3.49 20.23
C VAL A 324 13.21 4.26 19.80
N ARG A 325 14.37 3.59 19.81
CA ARG A 325 15.55 4.12 19.12
C ARG A 325 15.32 3.96 17.62
N VAL A 326 14.80 5.00 16.96
CA VAL A 326 14.96 5.16 15.49
C VAL A 326 16.41 5.58 15.23
N GLY A 327 17.34 4.71 15.60
CA GLY A 327 18.76 4.91 15.37
C GLY A 327 19.18 3.96 14.26
N PHE A 328 19.24 4.45 13.03
CA PHE A 328 20.18 3.86 12.09
C PHE A 328 21.55 4.00 12.74
N LYS A 329 22.14 2.89 13.19
CA LYS A 329 23.53 2.90 13.62
C LYS A 329 24.36 3.10 12.37
N ILE A 330 24.98 4.28 12.27
CA ILE A 330 25.94 4.58 11.23
C ILE A 330 27.23 3.89 11.64
N TYR A 331 27.61 2.83 10.93
CA TYR A 331 28.87 2.14 11.13
C TYR A 331 29.95 2.87 10.33
N PHE A 332 30.86 3.55 11.03
CA PHE A 332 32.06 4.12 10.43
C PHE A 332 33.22 3.16 10.68
N ASP A 333 33.44 2.21 9.76
CA ASP A 333 34.62 1.33 9.75
C ASP A 333 35.51 1.65 8.55
N ASP A 334 36.82 1.35 8.61
CA ASP A 334 37.80 1.64 7.55
C ASP A 334 37.53 0.92 6.21
N VAL A 335 36.54 0.03 6.15
CA VAL A 335 36.05 -0.72 4.97
C VAL A 335 35.14 0.14 4.06
N ILE A 336 34.92 1.42 4.39
CA ILE A 336 34.03 2.34 3.62
C ILE A 336 34.44 2.46 2.14
N ARG A 337 35.73 2.38 1.81
CA ARG A 337 36.20 2.60 0.42
C ARG A 337 35.85 1.45 -0.52
N GLU A 338 35.99 0.21 -0.07
CA GLU A 338 35.59 -0.97 -0.85
C GLU A 338 34.06 -1.05 -0.98
N ARG A 339 33.33 -0.80 0.13
CA ARG A 339 31.87 -0.74 0.14
C ARG A 339 31.30 0.36 -0.79
N PHE A 340 32.01 1.48 -0.97
CA PHE A 340 31.58 2.59 -1.83
C PHE A 340 31.30 2.12 -3.27
N PHE A 341 32.28 1.44 -3.87
CA PHE A 341 32.19 1.01 -5.25
C PHE A 341 31.20 -0.15 -5.41
N ASP A 342 31.17 -1.07 -4.45
CA ASP A 342 30.23 -2.19 -4.44
C ASP A 342 28.78 -1.73 -4.32
N VAL A 343 28.48 -0.82 -3.38
CA VAL A 343 27.14 -0.25 -3.24
C VAL A 343 26.76 0.53 -4.49
N THR A 344 27.64 1.39 -5.00
CA THR A 344 27.33 2.16 -6.22
C THR A 344 27.06 1.27 -7.43
N SER A 345 27.84 0.19 -7.59
CA SER A 345 27.62 -0.84 -8.61
C SER A 345 26.28 -1.54 -8.42
N LEU A 346 25.94 -1.98 -7.21
CA LEU A 346 24.66 -2.61 -6.88
C LEU A 346 23.46 -1.68 -7.15
N LEU A 347 23.56 -0.41 -6.73
CA LEU A 347 22.54 0.60 -6.96
C LEU A 347 22.32 0.83 -8.47
N THR A 348 23.41 0.90 -9.23
CA THR A 348 23.38 1.11 -10.68
C THR A 348 22.82 -0.10 -11.42
N ALA A 349 23.27 -1.32 -11.06
CA ALA A 349 22.79 -2.57 -11.63
C ALA A 349 21.29 -2.74 -11.41
N ALA A 350 20.81 -2.56 -10.18
CA ALA A 350 19.41 -2.76 -9.90
C ALA A 350 18.51 -1.60 -10.39
N PHE A 351 19.06 -0.39 -10.63
CA PHE A 351 18.38 0.64 -11.43
C PHE A 351 18.27 0.22 -12.90
N SER A 352 19.36 -0.29 -13.48
CA SER A 352 19.40 -0.80 -14.85
C SER A 352 18.41 -1.94 -15.04
N ASP A 353 18.36 -2.91 -14.12
CA ASP A 353 17.40 -4.02 -14.16
C ASP A 353 15.95 -3.54 -14.17
N TYR A 354 15.63 -2.56 -13.32
CA TYR A 354 14.28 -2.02 -13.26
C TYR A 354 13.90 -1.27 -14.55
N LEU A 355 14.83 -0.52 -15.14
CA LEU A 355 14.60 0.17 -16.42
C LEU A 355 14.52 -0.82 -17.60
N GLY A 356 15.43 -1.78 -17.65
CA GLY A 356 15.56 -2.79 -18.69
C GLY A 356 14.37 -3.75 -18.75
N ALA A 357 13.67 -3.96 -17.63
CA ALA A 357 12.57 -4.92 -17.57
C ALA A 357 11.37 -4.59 -18.49
N TYR A 358 11.15 -3.33 -18.88
CA TYR A 358 10.17 -2.83 -19.90
C TYR A 358 9.85 -1.33 -19.71
N LYS A 359 10.36 -0.70 -18.64
CA LYS A 359 9.99 0.67 -18.25
C LYS A 359 10.84 1.76 -18.91
N SER A 360 11.94 1.41 -19.58
CA SER A 360 12.84 2.40 -20.21
C SER A 360 12.15 3.32 -21.23
N PRO A 361 11.23 2.87 -22.13
CA PRO A 361 10.59 3.79 -23.06
C PRO A 361 9.67 4.77 -22.33
N LEU A 362 8.96 4.31 -21.29
CA LEU A 362 8.11 5.17 -20.45
C LEU A 362 8.95 6.18 -19.65
N THR A 363 10.15 5.79 -19.20
CA THR A 363 11.09 6.71 -18.54
C THR A 363 11.54 7.80 -19.51
N GLY A 364 11.96 7.42 -20.72
CA GLY A 364 12.38 8.38 -21.75
C GLY A 364 11.29 9.38 -22.11
N LEU A 365 10.08 8.88 -22.43
CA LEU A 365 8.91 9.73 -22.70
C LEU A 365 8.54 10.61 -21.49
N GLY A 366 8.63 10.05 -20.28
CA GLY A 366 8.40 10.79 -19.05
C GLY A 366 9.37 11.96 -18.89
N ILE A 367 10.67 11.74 -19.12
CA ILE A 367 11.69 12.80 -19.06
C ILE A 367 11.43 13.88 -20.10
N VAL A 368 11.11 13.51 -21.36
CA VAL A 368 10.75 14.48 -22.40
C VAL A 368 9.55 15.31 -21.95
N GLY A 369 8.52 14.69 -21.39
CA GLY A 369 7.37 15.38 -20.83
C GLY A 369 7.72 16.39 -19.74
N LEU A 370 8.57 16.00 -18.78
CA LEU A 370 9.05 16.93 -17.75
C LEU A 370 9.83 18.10 -18.35
N ILE A 371 10.66 17.87 -19.37
CA ILE A 371 11.38 18.94 -20.09
C ILE A 371 10.38 19.90 -20.73
N THR A 372 9.36 19.40 -21.43
CA THR A 372 8.36 20.27 -22.08
C THR A 372 7.61 21.13 -21.07
N ALA A 373 7.37 20.62 -19.87
CA ALA A 373 6.68 21.33 -18.81
C ALA A 373 7.50 22.47 -18.20
N LEU A 374 8.83 22.50 -18.40
CA LEU A 374 9.66 23.63 -17.98
C LEU A 374 9.36 24.91 -18.78
N TRP A 375 8.74 24.80 -19.96
CA TRP A 375 8.33 25.95 -20.77
C TRP A 375 7.02 26.59 -20.30
N SER A 376 6.21 25.90 -19.50
CA SER A 376 4.97 26.45 -18.94
C SER A 376 5.22 27.01 -17.53
N ALA A 377 4.94 28.30 -17.32
CA ALA A 377 5.12 28.95 -16.02
C ALA A 377 4.32 28.27 -14.88
N ARG A 378 3.14 27.73 -15.18
CA ARG A 378 2.28 27.01 -14.21
C ARG A 378 2.84 25.65 -13.82
N GLN A 379 3.46 24.94 -14.77
CA GLN A 379 3.92 23.57 -14.57
C GLN A 379 5.36 23.50 -14.04
N ARG A 380 6.23 24.41 -14.52
CA ARG A 380 7.66 24.47 -14.23
C ARG A 380 7.99 24.33 -12.75
N ASN A 381 7.28 25.05 -11.88
CA ASN A 381 7.60 25.09 -10.45
C ASN A 381 7.32 23.75 -9.74
N VAL A 382 6.24 23.06 -10.13
CA VAL A 382 5.92 21.73 -9.59
C VAL A 382 6.89 20.69 -10.13
N VAL A 383 7.30 20.80 -11.40
CA VAL A 383 8.31 19.93 -12.00
C VAL A 383 9.68 20.09 -11.33
N ILE A 384 10.09 21.31 -11.03
CA ILE A 384 11.34 21.57 -10.28
C ILE A 384 11.29 20.88 -8.91
N ALA A 385 10.18 21.04 -8.16
CA ALA A 385 10.02 20.38 -6.87
C ALA A 385 10.05 18.84 -6.98
N LEU A 386 9.45 18.29 -8.04
CA LEU A 386 9.50 16.86 -8.33
C LEU A 386 10.93 16.38 -8.63
N LEU A 387 11.67 17.09 -9.48
CA LEU A 387 13.05 16.73 -9.80
C LEU A 387 13.95 16.78 -8.56
N ILE A 388 13.79 17.79 -7.71
CA ILE A 388 14.50 17.88 -6.43
C ILE A 388 14.16 16.67 -5.55
N PHE A 389 12.88 16.32 -5.40
CA PHE A 389 12.46 15.15 -4.62
C PHE A 389 13.04 13.84 -5.15
N VAL A 390 13.03 13.65 -6.47
CA VAL A 390 13.63 12.48 -7.12
C VAL A 390 15.13 12.43 -6.82
N THR A 391 15.86 13.51 -7.06
CA THR A 391 17.31 13.58 -6.80
C THR A 391 17.63 13.31 -5.33
N MET A 392 16.89 13.90 -4.39
CA MET A 392 17.08 13.65 -2.97
C MET A 392 16.77 12.21 -2.57
N SER A 393 15.73 11.60 -3.15
CA SER A 393 15.39 10.19 -2.90
C SER A 393 16.53 9.28 -3.34
N TRP A 394 17.15 9.56 -4.47
CA TRP A 394 18.32 8.84 -4.97
C TRP A 394 19.55 9.06 -4.09
N LEU A 395 19.86 10.31 -3.76
CA LEU A 395 20.99 10.65 -2.89
C LEU A 395 20.83 10.09 -1.47
N GLY A 396 19.60 9.93 -0.97
CA GLY A 396 19.32 9.35 0.34
C GLY A 396 19.42 7.82 0.39
N LEU A 397 19.24 7.12 -0.74
CA LEU A 397 19.43 5.67 -0.82
C LEU A 397 20.90 5.27 -0.70
N TRP A 398 21.79 6.09 -1.22
CA TRP A 398 23.22 5.84 -1.19
C TRP A 398 23.77 5.69 0.25
N PRO A 399 23.62 6.67 1.17
CA PRO A 399 24.10 6.54 2.54
C PRO A 399 23.36 5.45 3.32
N LEU A 400 22.08 5.18 3.02
CA LEU A 400 21.34 4.09 3.67
C LEU A 400 22.06 2.76 3.49
N TYR A 401 22.46 2.42 2.25
CA TYR A 401 23.13 1.16 1.97
C TYR A 401 24.59 1.15 2.42
N MET A 402 25.26 2.29 2.38
CA MET A 402 26.64 2.42 2.84
C MET A 402 26.79 2.21 4.34
N PHE A 403 25.86 2.78 5.12
CA PHE A 403 26.04 2.90 6.57
C PHE A 403 25.17 1.98 7.41
N SER A 404 24.09 1.42 6.86
CA SER A 404 23.13 0.64 7.65
C SER A 404 23.17 -0.88 7.43
N ILE A 405 24.05 -1.40 6.58
CA ILE A 405 24.01 -2.81 6.12
C ILE A 405 25.34 -3.51 6.46
N LEU A 406 25.30 -4.41 7.44
CA LEU A 406 26.45 -5.13 8.02
C LEU A 406 27.00 -6.26 7.12
N GLY A 407 27.27 -5.99 5.84
CA GLY A 407 28.00 -6.89 4.92
C GLY A 407 27.32 -8.22 4.52
N ASN A 408 26.51 -8.83 5.38
CA ASN A 408 25.75 -10.07 5.14
C ASN A 408 24.23 -9.84 5.05
N GLU A 409 23.75 -8.63 5.36
CA GLU A 409 22.33 -8.28 5.26
C GLU A 409 21.86 -7.94 3.83
N HIS A 410 22.78 -7.96 2.85
CA HIS A 410 22.43 -7.99 1.43
C HIS A 410 21.56 -9.23 1.09
N GLU A 411 21.68 -10.30 1.87
CA GLU A 411 20.79 -11.48 1.81
C GLU A 411 19.38 -11.19 2.39
N ALA A 412 19.25 -10.21 3.30
CA ALA A 412 18.00 -9.90 4.01
C ALA A 412 17.19 -8.76 3.37
N LEU A 413 17.82 -7.85 2.62
CA LEU A 413 17.17 -6.76 1.88
C LEU A 413 17.44 -6.82 0.37
N PRO A 414 17.09 -7.92 -0.34
CA PRO A 414 17.47 -8.12 -1.73
C PRO A 414 16.70 -7.24 -2.74
N SER A 415 15.82 -6.34 -2.31
CA SER A 415 14.90 -5.63 -3.21
C SER A 415 15.27 -4.16 -3.43
N PHE A 416 16.47 -3.86 -3.92
CA PHE A 416 16.85 -2.49 -4.28
C PHE A 416 15.83 -1.83 -5.22
N GLN A 417 15.35 -2.60 -6.20
CA GLN A 417 14.37 -2.15 -7.20
C GLN A 417 13.09 -1.61 -6.54
N ARG A 418 12.75 -2.06 -5.33
CA ARG A 418 11.56 -1.58 -4.58
C ARG A 418 11.67 -0.11 -4.21
N TYR A 419 12.86 0.38 -3.90
CA TYR A 419 13.09 1.77 -3.49
C TYR A 419 13.17 2.73 -4.69
N ALA A 420 13.72 2.26 -5.82
CA ALA A 420 13.77 3.03 -7.07
C ALA A 420 12.38 3.22 -7.73
N ARG A 421 11.41 2.34 -7.44
CA ARG A 421 10.06 2.38 -8.04
C ARG A 421 9.32 3.69 -7.82
N LEU A 422 9.38 4.26 -6.61
CA LEU A 422 8.64 5.48 -6.28
C LEU A 422 9.08 6.68 -7.14
N PRO A 423 10.36 7.09 -7.13
CA PRO A 423 10.80 8.24 -7.93
C PRO A 423 10.59 8.02 -9.45
N ILE A 424 10.89 6.82 -9.95
CA ILE A 424 10.73 6.53 -11.39
C ILE A 424 9.26 6.58 -11.81
N ARG A 425 8.34 6.04 -11.01
CA ARG A 425 6.92 6.08 -11.36
C ARG A 425 6.33 7.48 -11.23
N LEU A 426 6.86 8.36 -10.39
CA LEU A 426 6.49 9.78 -10.39
C LEU A 426 6.90 10.45 -11.72
N ILE A 427 8.11 10.14 -12.24
CA ILE A 427 8.56 10.60 -13.56
C ILE A 427 7.63 10.08 -14.65
N HIS A 428 7.34 8.78 -14.66
CA HIS A 428 6.41 8.20 -15.64
C HIS A 428 5.06 8.90 -15.60
N PHE A 429 4.51 9.08 -14.41
CA PHE A 429 3.17 9.61 -14.25
C PHE A 429 3.07 11.06 -14.71
N PHE A 430 3.81 11.97 -14.07
CA PHE A 430 3.73 13.39 -14.41
C PHE A 430 4.32 13.67 -15.78
N GLY A 431 5.42 13.02 -16.13
CA GLY A 431 6.04 13.17 -17.44
C GLY A 431 5.08 12.81 -18.57
N LEU A 432 4.41 11.65 -18.52
CA LEU A 432 3.48 11.25 -19.59
C LEU A 432 2.23 12.14 -19.65
N VAL A 433 1.67 12.53 -18.49
CA VAL A 433 0.52 13.46 -18.45
C VAL A 433 0.89 14.81 -19.06
N LEU A 434 2.01 15.39 -18.63
CA LEU A 434 2.48 16.69 -19.09
C LEU A 434 2.87 16.64 -20.56
N LEU A 435 3.53 15.57 -21.00
CA LEU A 435 3.85 15.35 -22.42
C LEU A 435 2.56 15.36 -23.25
N ALA A 436 1.55 14.58 -22.86
CA ALA A 436 0.32 14.48 -23.62
C ALA A 436 -0.42 15.82 -23.72
N VAL A 437 -0.53 16.55 -22.61
CA VAL A 437 -1.18 17.87 -22.59
C VAL A 437 -0.38 18.89 -23.42
N ASN A 438 0.92 19.02 -23.18
CA ASN A 438 1.75 20.03 -23.82
C ASN A 438 1.94 19.74 -25.31
N LEU A 439 2.10 18.48 -25.70
CA LEU A 439 2.16 18.08 -27.11
C LEU A 439 0.85 18.40 -27.82
N PHE A 440 -0.30 18.11 -27.20
CA PHE A 440 -1.60 18.46 -27.78
C PHE A 440 -1.76 19.97 -27.97
N VAL A 441 -1.39 20.78 -26.96
CA VAL A 441 -1.41 22.24 -27.03
C VAL A 441 -0.49 22.73 -28.16
N TYR A 442 0.75 22.25 -28.21
CA TYR A 442 1.73 22.62 -29.21
C TYR A 442 1.26 22.29 -30.63
N LEU A 443 0.73 21.08 -30.84
CA LEU A 443 0.24 20.66 -32.15
C LEU A 443 -0.98 21.48 -32.59
N LYS A 444 -1.90 21.76 -31.67
CA LYS A 444 -3.09 22.58 -31.93
C LYS A 444 -2.73 24.02 -32.31
N LEU A 445 -1.73 24.62 -31.67
CA LEU A 445 -1.37 26.01 -31.89
C LEU A 445 -0.52 26.21 -33.15
N ASN A 446 0.37 25.27 -33.49
CA ASN A 446 1.38 25.48 -34.54
C ASN A 446 1.04 24.84 -35.89
N PHE A 447 0.08 23.90 -35.97
CA PHE A 447 -0.21 23.17 -37.22
C PHE A 447 -1.67 23.28 -37.63
N SER A 448 -1.94 24.02 -38.71
CA SER A 448 -3.29 24.21 -39.26
C SER A 448 -3.93 22.90 -39.73
N TRP A 449 -3.15 21.99 -40.33
CA TRP A 449 -3.64 20.66 -40.72
C TRP A 449 -4.11 19.84 -39.51
N PHE A 450 -3.47 19.99 -38.35
CA PHE A 450 -3.86 19.29 -37.12
C PHE A 450 -5.23 19.76 -36.63
N GLN A 451 -5.52 21.06 -36.75
CA GLN A 451 -6.85 21.61 -36.46
C GLN A 451 -7.93 21.09 -37.43
N VAL A 452 -7.57 20.82 -38.69
CA VAL A 452 -8.48 20.25 -39.71
C VAL A 452 -8.74 18.77 -39.45
N ILE A 453 -7.71 17.97 -39.17
CA ILE A 453 -7.83 16.53 -38.90
C ILE A 453 -8.57 16.29 -37.58
N LEU A 454 -8.24 17.04 -36.52
CA LEU A 454 -8.87 16.95 -35.20
C LEU A 454 -9.95 18.02 -35.00
N ARG A 455 -10.76 18.26 -36.03
CA ARG A 455 -12.07 18.91 -35.84
C ARG A 455 -12.79 18.20 -34.69
N GLU A 456 -13.56 18.97 -33.90
CA GLU A 456 -14.21 18.49 -32.68
C GLU A 456 -14.92 17.13 -32.87
N LYS A 457 -15.63 16.94 -33.98
CA LYS A 457 -16.28 15.66 -34.32
C LYS A 457 -15.30 14.47 -34.40
N ASN A 458 -14.14 14.64 -35.02
CA ASN A 458 -13.13 13.59 -35.17
C ASN A 458 -12.41 13.32 -33.84
N LEU A 459 -12.08 14.37 -33.09
CA LEU A 459 -11.46 14.23 -31.78
C LEU A 459 -12.39 13.48 -30.80
N ILE A 460 -13.68 13.79 -30.83
CA ILE A 460 -14.70 13.06 -30.07
C ILE A 460 -14.72 11.58 -30.47
N ARG A 461 -14.76 11.27 -31.79
CA ARG A 461 -14.74 9.88 -32.29
C ARG A 461 -13.49 9.12 -31.83
N LEU A 462 -12.31 9.72 -31.96
CA LEU A 462 -11.05 9.12 -31.53
C LEU A 462 -11.03 8.85 -30.03
N CYS A 463 -11.48 9.80 -29.20
CA CYS A 463 -11.59 9.59 -27.77
C CYS A 463 -12.59 8.48 -27.43
N PHE A 464 -13.73 8.39 -28.11
CA PHE A 464 -14.68 7.29 -27.90
C PHE A 464 -14.08 5.93 -28.24
N ILE A 465 -13.37 5.81 -29.36
CA ILE A 465 -12.67 4.57 -29.74
C ILE A 465 -11.60 4.23 -28.69
N ALA A 466 -10.80 5.20 -28.27
CA ALA A 466 -9.77 5.00 -27.25
C ALA A 466 -10.38 4.56 -25.91
N ILE A 467 -11.46 5.21 -25.45
CA ILE A 467 -12.18 4.85 -24.23
C ILE A 467 -12.76 3.45 -24.34
N PHE A 468 -13.33 3.08 -25.49
CA PHE A 468 -13.89 1.74 -25.68
C PHE A 468 -12.81 0.65 -25.63
N LEU A 469 -11.71 0.82 -26.38
CA LEU A 469 -10.62 -0.14 -26.43
C LEU A 469 -9.91 -0.25 -25.07
N LEU A 470 -9.48 0.88 -24.51
CA LEU A 470 -8.77 0.91 -23.23
C LEU A 470 -9.70 0.54 -22.07
N GLY A 471 -10.98 0.93 -22.12
CA GLY A 471 -11.98 0.53 -21.14
C GLY A 471 -12.22 -0.97 -21.15
N SER A 472 -12.34 -1.59 -22.32
CA SER A 472 -12.43 -3.05 -22.46
C SER A 472 -11.18 -3.74 -21.92
N PHE A 473 -9.99 -3.18 -22.18
CA PHE A 473 -8.74 -3.67 -21.60
C PHE A 473 -8.71 -3.56 -20.07
N GLN A 474 -9.28 -2.50 -19.49
CA GLN A 474 -9.41 -2.37 -18.02
C GLN A 474 -10.39 -3.38 -17.42
N LEU A 475 -11.51 -3.68 -18.10
CA LEU A 475 -12.43 -4.73 -17.65
C LEU A 475 -11.74 -6.09 -17.61
N TRP A 476 -10.99 -6.42 -18.67
CA TRP A 476 -10.17 -7.63 -18.71
C TRP A 476 -9.12 -7.64 -17.60
N THR A 477 -8.41 -6.54 -17.38
CA THR A 477 -7.40 -6.42 -16.32
C THR A 477 -8.00 -6.58 -14.92
N ILE A 478 -9.18 -6.03 -14.65
CA ILE A 478 -9.88 -6.21 -13.37
C ILE A 478 -10.19 -7.69 -13.15
N ASN A 479 -10.74 -8.38 -14.16
CA ASN A 479 -11.02 -9.81 -14.08
C ASN A 479 -9.73 -10.63 -13.82
N GLN A 480 -8.65 -10.32 -14.53
CA GLN A 480 -7.34 -10.95 -14.30
C GLN A 480 -6.81 -10.68 -12.89
N SER A 481 -7.01 -9.49 -12.33
CA SER A 481 -6.64 -9.20 -10.94
C SER A 481 -7.43 -10.06 -9.94
N TYR A 482 -8.71 -10.31 -10.15
CA TYR A 482 -9.49 -11.23 -9.30
C TYR A 482 -8.93 -12.65 -9.33
N LEU A 483 -8.63 -13.16 -10.52
CA LEU A 483 -8.01 -14.48 -10.71
C LEU A 483 -6.61 -14.54 -10.08
N ASP A 484 -5.80 -13.49 -10.24
CA ASP A 484 -4.45 -13.46 -9.68
C ASP A 484 -4.46 -13.38 -8.14
N MET A 485 -5.41 -12.67 -7.53
CA MET A 485 -5.52 -12.61 -6.07
C MET A 485 -5.90 -13.94 -5.43
N SER A 486 -6.66 -14.78 -6.13
CA SER A 486 -7.12 -16.07 -5.64
C SER A 486 -6.18 -17.22 -5.98
N LEU A 487 -5.68 -17.24 -7.21
CA LEU A 487 -4.88 -18.35 -7.74
C LEU A 487 -3.38 -18.05 -7.74
N ARG A 488 -2.98 -16.77 -7.72
CA ARG A 488 -1.58 -16.30 -7.88
C ARG A 488 -0.93 -16.79 -9.17
N THR A 489 -1.74 -16.89 -10.24
CA THR A 489 -1.37 -17.44 -11.54
C THR A 489 -0.49 -16.53 -12.39
N HIS A 490 -0.60 -15.21 -12.25
CA HIS A 490 0.04 -14.24 -13.15
C HIS A 490 1.05 -13.32 -12.44
N GLY A 491 1.05 -13.31 -11.09
CA GLY A 491 1.92 -12.48 -10.25
C GLY A 491 3.27 -13.09 -9.85
N SER A 492 3.62 -14.28 -10.38
CA SER A 492 4.87 -14.97 -10.06
C SER A 492 6.07 -14.36 -10.80
N THR A 493 6.51 -13.17 -10.39
CA THR A 493 7.91 -12.74 -10.64
C THR A 493 8.86 -13.32 -9.59
N THR A 494 8.36 -14.16 -8.69
CA THR A 494 9.17 -14.92 -7.74
C THR A 494 9.70 -16.16 -8.45
N THR A 495 10.97 -16.49 -8.26
CA THR A 495 11.63 -17.74 -8.71
C THR A 495 11.04 -19.01 -8.11
N ASP A 496 9.88 -18.92 -7.48
CA ASP A 496 9.32 -19.88 -6.54
C ASP A 496 7.92 -20.29 -7.00
N LEU A 497 7.91 -21.18 -8.00
CA LEU A 497 6.71 -21.68 -8.69
C LEU A 497 5.69 -22.32 -7.72
N ASN A 498 6.14 -22.81 -6.56
CA ASN A 498 5.31 -23.55 -5.61
C ASN A 498 4.83 -22.68 -4.42
N ARG A 499 5.03 -21.36 -4.45
CA ARG A 499 4.64 -20.47 -3.34
C ARG A 499 3.15 -20.51 -3.03
N ALA A 500 2.30 -20.45 -4.05
CA ALA A 500 0.85 -20.49 -3.86
C ALA A 500 0.42 -21.81 -3.18
N GLU A 501 0.98 -22.93 -3.62
CA GLU A 501 0.72 -24.25 -3.04
C GLU A 501 1.18 -24.30 -1.59
N ARG A 502 2.39 -23.81 -1.26
CA ARG A 502 2.86 -23.76 0.13
C ARG A 502 1.90 -22.97 1.03
N ILE A 503 1.42 -21.81 0.60
CA ILE A 503 0.47 -21.01 1.40
C ILE A 503 -0.83 -21.79 1.63
N LYS A 504 -1.36 -22.45 0.59
CA LYS A 504 -2.56 -23.31 0.72
C LYS A 504 -2.33 -24.47 1.69
N VAL A 505 -1.15 -25.11 1.63
CA VAL A 505 -0.75 -26.17 2.59
C VAL A 505 -0.75 -25.63 4.02
N PHE A 506 -0.22 -24.43 4.26
CA PHE A 506 -0.27 -23.79 5.58
C PHE A 506 -1.69 -23.50 6.05
N GLN A 507 -2.58 -23.03 5.16
CA GLN A 507 -3.99 -22.85 5.51
C GLN A 507 -4.65 -24.15 5.95
N VAL A 508 -4.39 -25.25 5.23
CA VAL A 508 -4.91 -26.59 5.58
C VAL A 508 -4.34 -27.07 6.92
N HIS A 509 -3.02 -26.99 7.09
CA HIS A 509 -2.34 -27.39 8.32
C HIS A 509 -2.85 -26.60 9.54
N SER A 510 -2.95 -25.27 9.43
CA SER A 510 -3.42 -24.43 10.53
C SER A 510 -4.90 -24.67 10.85
N LYS A 511 -5.76 -24.88 9.84
CA LYS A 511 -7.16 -25.27 10.08
C LYS A 511 -7.23 -26.59 10.84
N ARG A 512 -6.48 -27.62 10.41
CA ARG A 512 -6.43 -28.91 11.10
C ARG A 512 -5.91 -28.77 12.53
N LEU A 513 -4.86 -27.98 12.74
CA LEU A 513 -4.31 -27.75 14.07
C LEU A 513 -5.32 -27.05 15.00
N ASN A 514 -6.05 -26.05 14.50
CA ASN A 514 -7.11 -25.40 15.26
C ASN A 514 -8.22 -26.38 15.64
N SER A 515 -8.66 -27.24 14.72
CA SER A 515 -9.63 -28.30 15.03
C SER A 515 -9.11 -29.26 16.10
N LEU A 516 -7.85 -29.71 16.01
CA LEU A 516 -7.24 -30.57 17.02
C LEU A 516 -7.17 -29.90 18.40
N ILE A 517 -6.86 -28.61 18.45
CA ILE A 517 -6.82 -27.82 19.70
C ILE A 517 -8.20 -27.75 20.35
N GLU A 518 -9.25 -27.56 19.55
CA GLU A 518 -10.64 -27.58 20.01
C GLU A 518 -11.09 -28.97 20.45
N GLU A 519 -10.84 -30.01 19.63
CA GLU A 519 -11.13 -31.43 19.91
C GLU A 519 -10.48 -31.89 21.23
N LEU A 520 -9.21 -31.52 21.44
CA LEU A 520 -8.43 -31.88 22.62
C LEU A 520 -8.59 -30.89 23.79
N LYS A 521 -9.41 -29.84 23.63
CA LYS A 521 -9.68 -28.79 24.64
C LYS A 521 -8.41 -28.16 25.21
N LEU A 522 -7.42 -27.90 24.38
CA LEU A 522 -6.15 -27.29 24.79
C LEU A 522 -6.32 -25.76 24.94
N SER A 523 -5.81 -25.19 26.05
CA SER A 523 -5.85 -23.75 26.28
C SER A 523 -4.64 -23.05 25.66
N THR A 524 -4.84 -22.43 24.48
CA THR A 524 -3.83 -21.65 23.72
C THR A 524 -2.40 -22.22 23.79
N PRO A 525 -2.18 -23.44 23.29
CA PRO A 525 -0.93 -24.17 23.49
C PRO A 525 0.30 -23.46 22.88
N SER A 526 1.45 -23.64 23.51
CA SER A 526 2.74 -23.22 22.99
C SER A 526 3.21 -24.17 21.88
N THR A 527 3.51 -23.62 20.72
CA THR A 527 3.85 -24.37 19.50
C THR A 527 5.29 -24.08 19.07
N LEU A 528 6.13 -25.11 19.01
CA LEU A 528 7.45 -25.06 18.40
C LEU A 528 7.32 -25.39 16.91
N PHE A 529 7.47 -24.38 16.07
CA PHE A 529 7.51 -24.54 14.62
C PHE A 529 8.94 -24.78 14.15
N ILE A 530 9.19 -25.87 13.41
CA ILE A 530 10.53 -26.25 12.93
C ILE A 530 10.58 -26.17 11.40
N SER A 531 11.44 -25.30 10.88
CA SER A 531 11.69 -25.12 9.46
C SER A 531 13.17 -24.82 9.21
N GLN A 532 13.97 -25.87 9.05
CA GLN A 532 15.41 -25.78 8.87
C GLN A 532 15.83 -25.07 7.58
N GLY A 533 16.79 -24.16 7.71
CA GLY A 533 17.36 -23.41 6.60
C GLY A 533 16.41 -22.39 5.93
N GLY A 534 15.27 -22.07 6.55
CA GLY A 534 14.31 -21.09 6.01
C GLY A 534 14.63 -19.64 6.39
N ASP A 535 14.16 -18.70 5.56
CA ASP A 535 14.27 -17.23 5.70
C ASP A 535 13.23 -16.60 6.65
N GLY A 536 12.43 -17.42 7.33
CA GLY A 536 11.37 -16.99 8.23
C GLY A 536 10.02 -16.71 7.56
N PHE A 537 9.91 -16.77 6.22
CA PHE A 537 8.64 -16.53 5.52
C PHE A 537 7.52 -17.47 5.96
N VAL A 538 7.82 -18.77 6.04
CA VAL A 538 6.87 -19.79 6.52
C VAL A 538 6.54 -19.64 8.01
N GLN A 539 7.45 -19.09 8.82
CA GLN A 539 7.14 -18.78 10.22
C GLN A 539 6.11 -17.64 10.31
N SER A 540 6.26 -16.60 9.48
CA SER A 540 5.29 -15.51 9.39
C SER A 540 3.91 -16.02 8.97
N MET A 541 3.82 -17.00 8.08
CA MET A 541 2.55 -17.68 7.76
C MET A 541 1.96 -18.40 8.98
N ALA A 542 2.77 -19.20 9.68
CA ALA A 542 2.32 -19.94 10.86
C ALA A 542 1.78 -19.00 11.96
N ARG A 543 2.45 -17.87 12.20
CA ARG A 543 1.99 -16.83 13.12
C ARG A 543 0.69 -16.16 12.64
N TYR A 544 0.60 -15.84 11.36
CA TYR A 544 -0.59 -15.22 10.80
C TYR A 544 -1.86 -16.08 10.98
N TYR A 545 -1.73 -17.38 10.69
CA TYR A 545 -2.84 -18.34 10.81
C TYR A 545 -3.11 -18.78 12.26
N SER A 546 -2.24 -18.45 13.21
CA SER A 546 -2.50 -18.67 14.64
C SER A 546 -3.45 -17.63 15.23
N ILE A 547 -3.60 -16.47 14.59
CA ILE A 547 -4.51 -15.39 15.01
C ILE A 547 -5.95 -15.76 14.62
N GLY A 548 -6.91 -15.57 15.55
CA GLY A 548 -8.33 -15.81 15.31
C GLY A 548 -8.91 -14.96 14.15
N ASN A 549 -10.11 -15.25 13.67
CA ASN A 549 -10.73 -14.47 12.58
C ASN A 549 -12.01 -13.74 13.00
N LEU A 550 -12.52 -13.98 14.20
CA LEU A 550 -13.80 -13.46 14.68
C LEU A 550 -13.58 -12.37 15.72
N LYS A 551 -14.44 -11.35 15.73
CA LYS A 551 -14.51 -10.41 16.85
C LYS A 551 -14.85 -11.17 18.12
N ASN A 552 -14.26 -10.77 19.25
CA ASN A 552 -14.50 -11.34 20.58
C ASN A 552 -14.18 -12.85 20.72
N SER A 553 -13.49 -13.48 19.75
CA SER A 553 -12.98 -14.84 19.92
C SER A 553 -11.64 -14.85 20.67
N ASN A 554 -11.15 -16.05 21.00
CA ASN A 554 -9.75 -16.22 21.41
C ASN A 554 -8.83 -15.52 20.41
N PHE A 555 -7.96 -14.66 20.93
CA PHE A 555 -7.08 -13.83 20.11
C PHE A 555 -6.14 -14.68 19.25
N ARG A 556 -5.65 -15.78 19.83
CA ARG A 556 -4.85 -16.79 19.16
C ARG A 556 -5.34 -18.17 19.54
N SER A 557 -5.37 -19.07 18.58
CA SER A 557 -5.62 -20.49 18.83
C SER A 557 -4.39 -21.18 19.42
N PHE A 558 -3.17 -20.71 19.07
CA PHE A 558 -1.90 -21.20 19.60
C PHE A 558 -0.81 -20.11 19.55
N LYS A 559 0.26 -20.28 20.34
CA LYS A 559 1.40 -19.34 20.41
C LYS A 559 2.64 -19.94 19.76
N ILE A 560 3.13 -19.36 18.68
CA ILE A 560 4.36 -19.80 18.01
C ILE A 560 5.60 -19.28 18.77
N LYS A 561 6.44 -20.20 19.26
CA LYS A 561 7.70 -19.85 19.94
C LYS A 561 8.67 -19.12 18.99
N SER A 562 9.61 -18.36 19.58
CA SER A 562 10.64 -17.65 18.79
C SER A 562 11.71 -18.61 18.25
N GLY A 563 12.23 -18.31 17.05
CA GLY A 563 13.14 -19.20 16.33
C GLY A 563 12.42 -20.32 15.58
N TRP A 564 13.03 -20.78 14.49
CA TRP A 564 12.46 -21.82 13.61
C TRP A 564 13.54 -22.73 12.98
N SER A 565 14.81 -22.33 13.04
CA SER A 565 15.94 -23.01 12.43
C SER A 565 17.07 -23.10 13.46
N TRP A 566 17.63 -24.28 13.65
CA TRP A 566 18.60 -24.58 14.72
C TRP A 566 19.61 -25.64 14.29
N GLY A 567 20.84 -25.53 14.77
CA GLY A 567 21.81 -26.63 14.72
C GLY A 567 23.16 -26.26 15.33
N PRO A 568 24.13 -27.19 15.29
CA PRO A 568 25.39 -27.09 16.03
C PRO A 568 26.32 -25.98 15.54
N ALA A 569 26.13 -25.53 14.30
CA ALA A 569 26.79 -24.39 13.71
C ALA A 569 25.78 -23.59 12.88
N ARG A 570 25.98 -22.27 12.81
CA ARG A 570 25.15 -21.41 11.95
C ARG A 570 25.55 -21.61 10.49
N LYS A 571 24.66 -22.20 9.69
CA LYS A 571 24.83 -22.30 8.23
C LYS A 571 24.37 -21.05 7.49
N ASN A 572 23.48 -20.25 8.10
CA ASN A 572 23.01 -18.97 7.57
C ASN A 572 22.60 -18.04 8.73
N MET A 573 22.28 -16.78 8.41
CA MET A 573 21.91 -15.77 9.41
C MET A 573 20.63 -16.07 10.19
N TRP A 574 19.74 -16.91 9.64
CA TRP A 574 18.44 -17.26 10.21
C TRP A 574 18.51 -18.46 11.18
N MET A 575 19.60 -19.22 11.13
CA MET A 575 19.83 -20.41 11.94
C MET A 575 20.40 -20.05 13.31
N ARG A 576 19.78 -20.51 14.39
CA ARG A 576 20.26 -20.33 15.76
C ARG A 576 21.24 -21.44 16.13
N ASN A 577 22.37 -21.07 16.75
CA ASN A 577 23.30 -22.06 17.28
C ASN A 577 22.65 -22.79 18.48
N SER A 578 22.63 -24.12 18.44
CA SER A 578 22.05 -24.98 19.48
C SER A 578 22.73 -26.35 19.48
N ASN A 579 22.75 -27.03 20.64
CA ASN A 579 23.17 -28.42 20.75
C ASN A 579 21.97 -29.34 20.98
N LYS A 580 22.20 -30.66 20.95
CA LYS A 580 21.11 -31.66 21.04
C LYS A 580 20.33 -31.53 22.35
N GLU A 581 21.01 -31.28 23.47
CA GLU A 581 20.42 -31.15 24.80
C GLU A 581 19.49 -29.94 24.88
N LYS A 582 19.96 -28.75 24.45
CA LYS A 582 19.14 -27.52 24.42
C LYS A 582 17.97 -27.67 23.46
N PHE A 583 18.18 -28.31 22.32
CA PHE A 583 17.10 -28.56 21.36
C PHE A 583 16.04 -29.52 21.91
N ARG A 584 16.47 -30.58 22.60
CA ARG A 584 15.59 -31.51 23.31
C ARG A 584 14.77 -30.81 24.39
N GLN A 585 15.40 -29.93 25.18
CA GLN A 585 14.69 -29.11 26.18
C GLN A 585 13.65 -28.18 25.55
N MET A 586 13.95 -27.59 24.39
CA MET A 586 12.97 -26.77 23.65
C MET A 586 11.77 -27.60 23.16
N ILE A 587 12.00 -28.84 22.70
CA ILE A 587 10.92 -29.77 22.33
C ILE A 587 10.07 -30.12 23.56
N THR A 588 10.68 -30.62 24.63
CA THR A 588 9.95 -31.08 25.83
C THR A 588 9.16 -29.98 26.54
N SER A 589 9.64 -28.73 26.46
CA SER A 589 8.96 -27.55 27.03
C SER A 589 7.82 -27.00 26.17
N SER A 590 7.53 -27.61 25.02
CA SER A 590 6.47 -27.16 24.10
C SER A 590 5.29 -28.11 24.15
N ASP A 591 4.07 -27.57 24.03
CA ASP A 591 2.84 -28.37 24.03
C ASP A 591 2.62 -29.02 22.67
N ILE A 592 3.02 -28.32 21.60
CA ILE A 592 2.87 -28.77 20.21
C ILE A 592 4.20 -28.60 19.49
N ILE A 593 4.63 -29.62 18.75
CA ILE A 593 5.67 -29.51 17.73
C ILE A 593 5.01 -29.55 16.36
N TRP A 594 5.35 -28.55 15.54
CA TRP A 594 4.96 -28.47 14.14
C TRP A 594 6.22 -28.55 13.26
N PRO A 595 6.64 -29.76 12.86
CA PRO A 595 7.72 -29.95 11.91
C PRO A 595 7.26 -29.57 10.50
N TYR A 596 8.03 -28.78 9.76
CA TYR A 596 7.72 -28.43 8.38
C TYR A 596 8.86 -28.79 7.45
N LYS A 597 10.07 -28.33 7.76
CA LYS A 597 11.31 -28.71 7.07
C LYS A 597 12.33 -29.14 8.09
N LEU A 598 12.83 -30.35 7.94
CA LEU A 598 13.81 -30.95 8.83
C LEU A 598 15.10 -31.23 8.05
N ASP A 599 16.22 -31.25 8.77
CA ASP A 599 17.51 -31.77 8.32
C ASP A 599 17.87 -33.01 9.16
N ASP A 600 18.96 -33.70 8.80
CA ASP A 600 19.35 -34.94 9.49
C ASP A 600 19.55 -34.73 10.99
N TRP A 601 20.12 -33.58 11.38
CA TRP A 601 20.37 -33.25 12.77
C TRP A 601 19.06 -33.12 13.56
N THR A 602 18.08 -32.34 13.06
CA THR A 602 16.78 -32.20 13.74
C THR A 602 15.94 -33.46 13.70
N THR A 603 16.00 -34.20 12.59
CA THR A 603 15.33 -35.50 12.43
C THR A 603 15.80 -36.47 13.52
N SER A 604 17.12 -36.63 13.68
CA SER A 604 17.70 -37.54 14.68
C SER A 604 17.29 -37.25 16.13
N VAL A 605 16.95 -35.99 16.45
CA VAL A 605 16.46 -35.63 17.79
C VAL A 605 14.96 -35.88 17.90
N LEU A 606 14.19 -35.51 16.88
CA LEU A 606 12.73 -35.55 16.88
C LEU A 606 12.17 -36.99 16.80
N GLU A 607 12.85 -37.91 16.13
CA GLU A 607 12.47 -39.33 16.05
C GLU A 607 12.28 -39.97 17.43
N ASN A 608 13.09 -39.55 18.42
CA ASN A 608 13.01 -40.06 19.80
C ASN A 608 11.70 -39.69 20.51
N PHE A 609 10.90 -38.79 19.95
CA PHE A 609 9.62 -38.35 20.49
C PHE A 609 8.41 -38.92 19.73
N ALA A 610 8.63 -39.63 18.60
CA ALA A 610 7.57 -40.29 17.87
C ALA A 610 7.30 -41.69 18.45
N ALA A 611 6.08 -41.92 18.94
CA ALA A 611 5.68 -43.21 19.50
C ALA A 611 5.41 -44.28 18.41
N ASP A 612 4.87 -43.86 17.27
CA ASP A 612 4.45 -44.72 16.15
C ASP A 612 5.54 -44.79 15.07
N GLU A 613 5.74 -45.98 14.49
CA GLU A 613 6.68 -46.24 13.40
C GLU A 613 6.33 -45.46 12.13
N GLN A 614 5.04 -45.32 11.81
CA GLN A 614 4.60 -44.54 10.65
C GLN A 614 4.89 -43.04 10.85
N CYS A 615 4.72 -42.56 12.08
CA CYS A 615 5.08 -41.19 12.45
C CYS A 615 6.58 -40.96 12.37
N ARG A 616 7.42 -41.91 12.82
CA ARG A 616 8.89 -41.84 12.74
C ARG A 616 9.38 -41.70 11.30
N GLN A 617 8.82 -42.48 10.37
CA GLN A 617 9.22 -42.44 8.96
C GLN A 617 8.86 -41.11 8.29
N TYR A 618 7.78 -40.45 8.71
CA TYR A 618 7.25 -39.25 8.04
C TYR A 618 6.96 -38.10 9.00
N LEU A 619 7.91 -37.73 9.86
CA LEU A 619 7.75 -36.70 10.91
C LEU A 619 7.10 -35.39 10.40
N SER A 620 7.49 -34.93 9.19
CA SER A 620 6.96 -33.71 8.57
C SER A 620 5.47 -33.79 8.18
N ASN A 621 4.85 -34.96 8.21
CA ASN A 621 3.42 -35.15 7.92
C ASN A 621 2.53 -35.10 9.18
N TYR A 622 3.11 -35.05 10.38
CA TYR A 622 2.38 -35.09 11.64
C TYR A 622 2.63 -33.86 12.52
N PHE A 623 1.63 -33.47 13.31
CA PHE A 623 1.80 -32.65 14.51
C PHE A 623 2.11 -33.56 15.69
N PHE A 624 3.00 -33.12 16.57
CA PHE A 624 3.29 -33.82 17.82
C PHE A 624 2.62 -33.02 18.92
N ILE A 625 1.57 -33.57 19.53
CA ILE A 625 0.80 -32.89 20.56
C ILE A 625 1.03 -33.62 21.88
N LYS A 626 1.43 -32.87 22.90
CA LYS A 626 1.72 -33.37 24.24
C LYS A 626 0.41 -33.65 24.99
N ILE A 627 0.19 -34.90 25.36
CA ILE A 627 -0.96 -35.39 26.12
C ILE A 627 -0.41 -36.24 27.26
N ASN A 628 -0.73 -35.90 28.51
CA ASN A 628 -0.22 -36.60 29.72
C ASN A 628 1.31 -36.74 29.71
N GLU A 629 2.03 -35.63 29.46
CA GLU A 629 3.49 -35.58 29.36
C GLU A 629 4.14 -36.38 28.20
N GLN A 630 3.35 -36.98 27.31
CA GLN A 630 3.85 -37.74 26.16
C GLN A 630 3.38 -37.15 24.83
N PHE A 631 4.24 -37.15 23.81
CA PHE A 631 3.86 -36.69 22.48
C PHE A 631 3.08 -37.79 21.71
N LYS A 632 1.89 -37.42 21.22
CA LYS A 632 1.12 -38.22 20.26
C LYS A 632 1.17 -37.57 18.89
N CYS A 633 1.20 -38.40 17.85
CA CYS A 633 1.26 -37.95 16.47
C CYS A 633 -0.15 -37.80 15.88
N PHE A 634 -0.44 -36.65 15.27
CA PHE A 634 -1.70 -36.37 14.57
C PHE A 634 -1.42 -35.95 13.13
N PRO A 635 -2.04 -36.56 12.12
CA PRO A 635 -1.76 -36.23 10.72
C PRO A 635 -2.20 -34.79 10.40
N LYS A 636 -1.40 -34.11 9.58
CA LYS A 636 -1.65 -32.72 9.17
C LYS A 636 -2.73 -32.57 8.10
N LYS A 637 -3.03 -33.67 7.40
CA LYS A 637 -4.10 -33.80 6.41
C LYS A 637 -5.07 -34.87 6.92
N ILE A 638 -6.36 -34.65 6.69
CA ILE A 638 -7.42 -35.64 6.94
C ILE A 638 -7.47 -36.59 5.74
#